data_AF-A0A7R9H4K5-F1
#
_entry.id   AF-A0A7R9H4K5-F1
#
_cell.length_a   1.000
_cell.length_b   1.000
_cell.length_c   1.000
_cell.angle_alpha   90.00
_cell.angle_beta   90.00
_cell.angle_gamma   90.00
#
_symmetry.space_group_name_H-M   'P 1'
#
loop_
_entity.id
_entity.type
_entity.pdbx_description
1 polymer ?
#
loop_
_entity_poly.entity_id
_entity_poly.type
_entity_poly.pdbx_seq_one_letter_code
_entity_poly.pdbx_strand_id
1 'polypeptide(L)'
;MGRCYVLVVTSVTMLCPSCDLSGYSAPELACDFESEDLCGWTQDPHHDFDWRRQSGPTPSGHVGTGPSYDHTLGSGLSGHYMYIESSSPRLENDTARLFSPVFGAHDSQDACFSLWYHMYGATTGYLRVYVKPEGVDLRRLTPSFKKYGEHGNQWLRGFFDIDRLDTPFQVNYL
;
A
#
# COMPACT_ATOMS: atom_id res chain seq x y z
N MET A 1 24.00 14.40 7.53
CA MET A 1 23.02 14.61 6.43
C MET A 1 22.49 13.25 6.03
N GLY A 2 21.35 12.85 6.62
CA GLY A 2 20.71 11.57 6.30
C GLY A 2 20.11 11.64 4.88
N ARG A 3 20.19 10.54 4.16
CA ARG A 3 19.54 10.40 2.84
C ARG A 3 18.06 10.05 3.08
N CYS A 4 17.18 10.60 2.25
CA CYS A 4 15.73 10.49 2.40
C CYS A 4 15.14 9.51 1.40
N TYR A 5 14.03 8.84 1.73
CA TYR A 5 13.49 7.74 0.91
C TYR A 5 12.01 7.50 1.12
N VAL A 6 11.37 6.94 0.11
CA VAL A 6 9.92 6.87 0.03
C VAL A 6 9.47 5.46 -0.36
N LEU A 7 8.49 4.95 0.37
CA LEU A 7 7.66 3.83 -0.04
C LEU A 7 6.30 4.40 -0.44
N VAL A 8 5.82 3.99 -1.62
CA VAL A 8 4.59 4.52 -2.19
C VAL A 8 3.66 3.40 -2.63
N VAL A 9 2.36 3.61 -2.42
CA VAL A 9 1.27 2.81 -2.97
C VAL A 9 0.31 3.76 -3.68
N THR A 10 -0.06 3.43 -4.92
CA THR A 10 -0.84 4.31 -5.83
C THR A 10 -2.20 3.73 -6.16
N SER A 11 -2.33 2.41 -6.20
CA SER A 11 -3.63 1.79 -6.37
C SER A 11 -3.64 0.40 -5.76
N VAL A 12 -4.82 0.03 -5.29
CA VAL A 12 -5.14 -1.26 -4.72
C VAL A 12 -6.45 -1.76 -5.32
N THR A 13 -6.53 -3.05 -5.61
CA THR A 13 -7.72 -3.62 -6.25
C THR A 13 -7.87 -5.06 -5.85
N MET A 14 -9.06 -5.42 -5.34
CA MET A 14 -9.46 -6.82 -5.24
C MET A 14 -9.95 -7.35 -6.60
N LEU A 15 -9.46 -8.53 -6.96
CA LEU A 15 -9.75 -9.26 -8.18
C LEU A 15 -10.42 -10.58 -7.81
N CYS A 16 -11.42 -11.01 -8.59
CA CYS A 16 -12.08 -12.30 -8.46
C CYS A 16 -12.27 -12.89 -9.89
N PRO A 17 -12.04 -14.18 -10.16
CA PRO A 17 -11.79 -15.31 -9.25
C PRO A 17 -10.31 -15.71 -9.06
N SER A 18 -9.34 -15.03 -9.68
CA SER A 18 -7.92 -15.40 -9.54
C SER A 18 -6.96 -14.24 -9.82
N CYS A 19 -5.71 -14.36 -9.36
CA CYS A 19 -4.60 -13.44 -9.67
C CYS A 19 -4.08 -13.53 -11.13
N ASP A 20 -4.95 -13.80 -12.10
CA ASP A 20 -4.65 -13.71 -13.53
C ASP A 20 -5.13 -12.36 -14.09
N LEU A 21 -4.52 -11.91 -15.19
CA LEU A 21 -4.97 -10.81 -16.03
C LEU A 21 -6.41 -10.98 -16.55
N SER A 22 -7.00 -12.18 -16.43
CA SER A 22 -8.40 -12.49 -16.77
C SER A 22 -9.39 -12.32 -15.61
N GLY A 23 -8.92 -12.05 -14.38
CA GLY A 23 -9.78 -11.78 -13.25
C GLY A 23 -10.58 -10.48 -13.44
N TYR A 24 -11.86 -10.49 -13.09
CA TYR A 24 -12.66 -9.28 -13.07
C TYR A 24 -12.23 -8.43 -11.87
N SER A 25 -12.01 -7.13 -12.10
CA SER A 25 -11.85 -6.19 -10.99
C SER A 25 -13.18 -6.02 -10.28
N ALA A 26 -13.15 -6.00 -8.95
CA ALA A 26 -14.27 -5.54 -8.14
C ALA A 26 -14.10 -4.02 -7.95
N PRO A 27 -14.73 -3.15 -8.79
CA PRO A 27 -14.41 -1.73 -8.81
C PRO A 27 -14.80 -1.03 -7.50
N GLU A 28 -15.82 -1.55 -6.83
CA GLU A 28 -16.28 -1.06 -5.51
C GLU A 28 -15.26 -1.33 -4.39
N LEU A 29 -14.34 -2.27 -4.60
CA LEU A 29 -13.28 -2.65 -3.66
C LEU A 29 -11.89 -2.19 -4.15
N ALA A 30 -11.87 -1.38 -5.21
CA ALA A 30 -10.67 -0.73 -5.72
C ALA A 30 -10.50 0.64 -5.07
N CYS A 31 -9.26 1.05 -4.86
CA CYS A 31 -8.93 2.40 -4.46
C CYS A 31 -7.70 2.89 -5.21
N ASP A 32 -7.85 4.01 -5.90
CA ASP A 32 -6.78 4.75 -6.58
C ASP A 32 -6.32 5.97 -5.79
N PHE A 33 -6.86 6.18 -4.58
CA PHE A 33 -6.59 7.31 -3.69
C PHE A 33 -6.87 8.70 -4.28
N GLU A 34 -7.64 8.79 -5.36
CA GLU A 34 -7.99 10.07 -5.97
C GLU A 34 -9.04 10.83 -5.15
N SER A 35 -9.90 10.13 -4.42
CA SER A 35 -10.89 10.75 -3.53
C SER A 35 -10.29 11.23 -2.20
N GLU A 36 -10.83 12.31 -1.64
CA GLU A 36 -10.34 12.87 -0.36
C GLU A 36 -10.60 11.95 0.84
N ASP A 37 -11.63 11.10 0.77
CA ASP A 37 -11.96 10.11 1.78
C ASP A 37 -11.11 8.83 1.68
N LEU A 38 -10.13 8.79 0.76
CA LEU A 38 -9.23 7.66 0.53
C LEU A 38 -9.98 6.34 0.32
N CYS A 39 -11.16 6.38 -0.31
CA CYS A 39 -12.04 5.22 -0.46
C CYS A 39 -12.38 4.51 0.87
N GLY A 40 -12.36 5.24 1.99
CA GLY A 40 -12.56 4.73 3.35
C GLY A 40 -11.32 4.08 3.98
N TRP A 41 -10.14 4.15 3.35
CA TRP A 41 -8.89 3.77 3.99
C TRP A 41 -8.57 4.73 5.15
N THR A 42 -8.12 4.17 6.27
CA THR A 42 -7.84 4.93 7.49
C THR A 42 -6.43 4.67 7.99
N GLN A 43 -5.87 5.61 8.74
CA GLN A 43 -4.53 5.50 9.32
C GLN A 43 -4.62 5.03 10.77
N ASP A 44 -3.62 4.30 11.26
CA ASP A 44 -3.53 4.01 12.69
C ASP A 44 -2.99 5.23 13.45
N PRO A 45 -3.78 5.90 14.30
CA PRO A 45 -3.32 7.08 15.02
C PRO A 45 -2.32 6.74 16.15
N HIS A 46 -2.04 5.46 16.40
CA HIS A 46 -1.16 5.01 17.48
C HIS A 46 0.22 4.54 16.99
N HIS A 47 0.57 4.79 15.73
CA HIS A 47 1.88 4.44 15.16
C HIS A 47 2.87 5.61 15.18
N ASP A 48 4.12 5.31 14.84
CA ASP A 48 5.23 6.26 14.96
C ASP A 48 5.09 7.44 13.99
N PHE A 49 4.40 7.20 12.85
CA PHE A 49 4.06 8.21 11.85
C PHE A 49 2.97 7.75 10.88
N ASP A 50 2.49 8.71 10.09
CA ASP A 50 1.35 8.55 9.18
C ASP A 50 1.79 8.45 7.71
N TRP A 51 1.00 7.68 6.94
CA TRP A 51 0.95 7.78 5.49
C TRP A 51 0.42 9.16 5.07
N ARG A 52 0.89 9.64 3.93
CA ARG A 52 0.51 10.94 3.39
C ARG A 52 0.01 10.78 1.98
N ARG A 53 -1.10 11.43 1.66
CA ARG A 53 -1.58 11.56 0.28
C ARG A 53 -0.78 12.66 -0.41
N GLN A 54 -0.28 12.39 -1.61
CA GLN A 54 0.57 13.30 -2.37
C GLN A 54 0.20 13.28 -3.84
N SER A 55 0.35 14.45 -4.48
CA SER A 55 0.34 14.58 -5.92
C SER A 55 1.68 15.13 -6.41
N GLY A 56 2.11 14.70 -7.60
CA GLY A 56 3.39 15.07 -8.20
C GLY A 56 4.59 14.40 -7.51
N PRO A 57 5.80 14.98 -7.62
CA PRO A 57 7.00 14.41 -7.02
C PRO A 57 6.92 14.34 -5.50
N THR A 58 7.60 13.34 -4.92
CA THR A 58 7.76 13.25 -3.47
C THR A 58 8.47 14.50 -2.93
N PRO A 59 8.03 15.07 -1.79
CA PRO A 59 8.61 16.31 -1.24
C PRO A 59 10.07 16.20 -0.81
N SER A 60 10.62 14.99 -0.71
CA SER A 60 12.04 14.77 -0.47
C SER A 60 12.85 15.43 -1.59
N GLY A 61 13.39 16.62 -1.33
CA GLY A 61 14.25 17.37 -2.26
C GLY A 61 15.60 16.70 -2.55
N HIS A 62 15.67 15.37 -2.45
CA HIS A 62 16.87 14.55 -2.60
C HIS A 62 16.85 13.83 -3.96
N VAL A 63 18.01 13.86 -4.63
CA VAL A 63 18.23 13.11 -5.87
C VAL A 63 18.23 11.61 -5.55
N GLY A 64 17.47 10.82 -6.30
CA GLY A 64 17.41 9.36 -6.12
C GLY A 64 16.24 8.86 -5.26
N THR A 65 15.19 9.67 -5.08
CA THR A 65 13.89 9.27 -4.55
C THR A 65 12.81 9.43 -5.63
N GLY A 66 11.63 8.88 -5.38
CA GLY A 66 10.50 8.95 -6.30
C GLY A 66 9.24 8.45 -5.62
N PRO A 67 8.10 8.44 -6.33
CA PRO A 67 7.94 8.64 -7.77
C PRO A 67 7.86 10.13 -8.17
N SER A 68 8.05 10.40 -9.46
CA SER A 68 7.84 11.74 -10.04
C SER A 68 6.36 12.06 -10.32
N TYR A 69 5.53 11.02 -10.41
CA TYR A 69 4.11 11.10 -10.72
C TYR A 69 3.39 9.82 -10.28
N ASP A 70 2.08 9.93 -10.10
CA ASP A 70 1.17 8.83 -9.79
C ASP A 70 1.07 7.79 -10.93
N HIS A 71 0.91 6.51 -10.61
CA HIS A 71 0.81 5.44 -11.63
C HIS A 71 -0.54 5.44 -12.35
N THR A 72 -1.64 5.68 -11.62
CA THR A 72 -3.00 5.55 -12.12
C THR A 72 -3.30 6.56 -13.23
N LEU A 73 -2.89 7.81 -13.04
CA LEU A 73 -3.07 8.87 -14.06
C LEU A 73 -1.82 9.12 -14.91
N GLY A 74 -0.63 8.74 -14.43
CA GLY A 74 0.62 8.91 -15.19
C GLY A 74 1.13 10.36 -15.23
N SER A 75 2.15 10.60 -16.06
CA SER A 75 2.86 11.88 -16.11
C SER A 75 1.99 13.01 -16.69
N GLY A 76 1.96 14.17 -16.00
CA GLY A 76 1.29 15.38 -16.50
C GLY A 76 -0.18 15.52 -16.06
N LEU A 77 -0.68 14.58 -15.27
CA LEU A 77 -1.99 14.65 -14.60
C LEU A 77 -1.81 14.73 -13.08
N SER A 78 -2.75 15.39 -12.40
CA SER A 78 -2.75 15.54 -10.95
C SER A 78 -3.32 14.30 -10.25
N GLY A 79 -2.64 13.16 -10.39
CA GLY A 79 -2.98 11.94 -9.68
C GLY A 79 -2.44 11.92 -8.25
N HIS A 80 -2.97 11.02 -7.44
CA HIS A 80 -2.66 10.91 -6.02
C HIS A 80 -2.19 9.52 -5.64
N TYR A 81 -1.20 9.47 -4.77
CA TYR A 81 -0.72 8.25 -4.17
C TYR A 81 -0.53 8.42 -2.66
N MET A 82 -0.50 7.30 -1.95
CA MET A 82 -0.14 7.25 -0.54
C MET A 82 1.35 6.96 -0.42
N TYR A 83 2.07 7.79 0.34
CA TYR A 83 3.50 7.60 0.59
C TYR A 83 3.85 7.71 2.06
N ILE A 84 5.00 7.12 2.40
CA ILE A 84 5.68 7.36 3.66
C ILE A 84 7.07 7.92 3.42
N GLU A 85 7.46 8.88 4.26
CA GLU A 85 8.81 9.42 4.27
C GLU A 85 9.62 8.71 5.35
N SER A 86 10.62 7.91 4.95
CA SER A 86 11.47 7.15 5.87
C SER A 86 12.73 7.91 6.28
N SER A 87 12.86 9.19 5.93
CA SER A 87 13.99 10.02 6.32
C SER A 87 13.94 10.53 7.75
N SER A 88 15.06 11.09 8.19
CA SER A 88 15.16 11.81 9.45
C SER A 88 13.96 12.75 9.66
N PRO A 89 13.27 12.66 10.81
CA PRO A 89 13.75 12.09 12.08
C PRO A 89 13.41 10.60 12.28
N ARG A 90 12.96 9.88 11.24
CA ARG A 90 12.60 8.46 11.38
C ARG A 90 13.77 7.60 11.84
N LEU A 91 13.45 6.67 12.73
CA LEU A 91 14.40 5.71 13.29
C LEU A 91 14.16 4.30 12.72
N GLU A 92 15.15 3.45 12.88
CA GLU A 92 15.00 2.03 12.54
C GLU A 92 13.88 1.41 13.37
N ASN A 93 12.95 0.71 12.70
CA ASN A 93 11.73 0.13 13.25
C ASN A 93 10.59 1.12 13.55
N ASP A 94 10.69 2.41 13.20
CA ASP A 94 9.50 3.25 13.10
C ASP A 94 8.56 2.62 12.06
N THR A 95 7.27 2.58 12.37
CA THR A 95 6.25 2.00 11.50
C THR A 95 5.10 2.96 11.26
N ALA A 96 4.47 2.83 10.10
CA ALA A 96 3.22 3.50 9.74
C ALA A 96 2.22 2.46 9.25
N ARG A 97 0.95 2.65 9.58
CA ARG A 97 -0.11 1.69 9.20
C ARG A 97 -1.25 2.37 8.48
N LEU A 98 -1.68 1.71 7.40
CA LEU A 98 -2.87 2.07 6.64
C LEU A 98 -3.81 0.87 6.61
N PHE A 99 -5.07 1.09 6.94
CA PHE A 99 -6.11 0.09 7.06
C PHE A 99 -7.16 0.29 5.96
N SER A 100 -7.53 -0.79 5.29
CA SER A 100 -8.68 -0.77 4.39
C SER A 100 -9.99 -0.58 5.17
N PRO A 101 -11.10 -0.25 4.47
CA PRO A 101 -12.43 -0.59 4.97
C PRO A 101 -12.54 -2.06 5.36
N VAL A 102 -13.55 -2.40 6.16
CA VAL A 102 -13.84 -3.80 6.51
C VAL A 102 -14.50 -4.47 5.31
N PHE A 103 -13.87 -5.53 4.82
CA PHE A 103 -14.43 -6.43 3.82
C PHE A 103 -15.20 -7.56 4.51
N GLY A 104 -16.29 -8.01 3.89
CA GLY A 104 -17.07 -9.12 4.39
C GLY A 104 -16.37 -10.46 4.13
N ALA A 105 -16.72 -11.49 4.90
CA ALA A 105 -16.16 -12.84 4.70
C ALA A 105 -16.34 -13.37 3.26
N HIS A 106 -17.47 -13.05 2.62
CA HIS A 106 -17.75 -13.42 1.23
C HIS A 106 -16.77 -12.82 0.21
N ASP A 107 -16.17 -11.67 0.51
CA ASP A 107 -15.20 -11.01 -0.36
C ASP A 107 -13.85 -11.73 -0.39
N SER A 108 -13.64 -12.75 0.45
CA SER A 108 -12.47 -13.62 0.44
C SER A 108 -12.62 -14.86 -0.45
N GLN A 109 -13.83 -15.11 -1.01
CA GLN A 109 -14.07 -16.30 -1.82
C GLN A 109 -13.44 -16.13 -3.20
N ASP A 110 -12.43 -16.95 -3.51
CA ASP A 110 -11.66 -16.90 -4.75
C ASP A 110 -11.12 -15.49 -5.05
N ALA A 111 -10.65 -14.81 -4.00
CA ALA A 111 -10.22 -13.43 -4.07
C ALA A 111 -8.70 -13.29 -4.18
N CYS A 112 -8.27 -12.31 -4.94
CA CYS A 112 -6.89 -11.90 -5.10
C CYS A 112 -6.77 -10.40 -4.78
N PHE A 113 -5.74 -10.01 -4.06
CA PHE A 113 -5.43 -8.60 -3.84
C PHE A 113 -4.29 -8.19 -4.75
N SER A 114 -4.45 -7.08 -5.46
CA SER A 114 -3.37 -6.47 -6.26
C SER A 114 -3.08 -5.05 -5.79
N LEU A 115 -1.81 -4.67 -5.88
CA LEU A 115 -1.33 -3.34 -5.53
C LEU A 115 -0.24 -2.88 -6.49
N TRP A 116 -0.14 -1.58 -6.67
CA TRP A 116 1.01 -0.94 -7.29
C TRP A 116 1.86 -0.27 -6.23
N TYR A 117 3.16 -0.58 -6.23
CA TYR A 117 4.12 -0.04 -5.27
C TYR A 117 5.35 0.54 -5.97
N HIS A 118 5.95 1.54 -5.35
CA HIS A 118 7.23 2.13 -5.77
C HIS A 118 8.15 2.19 -4.54
N MET A 119 9.32 1.59 -4.67
CA MET A 119 10.30 1.47 -3.59
C MET A 119 11.67 1.89 -4.13
N TYR A 120 11.92 3.19 -4.18
CA TYR A 120 13.16 3.75 -4.74
C TYR A 120 13.94 4.53 -3.68
N GLY A 121 15.06 3.94 -3.26
CA GLY A 121 15.85 4.51 -2.18
C GLY A 121 16.72 3.51 -1.41
N ALA A 122 17.99 3.87 -1.19
CA ALA A 122 18.96 2.96 -0.55
C ALA A 122 18.68 2.60 0.93
N THR A 123 17.77 3.29 1.63
CA THR A 123 17.31 2.85 2.97
C THR A 123 15.81 2.56 3.03
N THR A 124 15.20 2.27 1.89
CA THR A 124 13.81 1.83 1.87
C THR A 124 13.67 0.55 2.70
N GLY A 125 12.78 0.60 3.68
CA GLY A 125 12.56 -0.48 4.63
C GLY A 125 11.74 -1.64 4.04
N TYR A 126 10.83 -2.17 4.85
CA TYR A 126 9.90 -3.19 4.40
C TYR A 126 8.57 -2.56 3.98
N LEU A 127 7.99 -3.09 2.90
CA LEU A 127 6.56 -3.05 2.63
C LEU A 127 5.97 -4.40 3.04
N ARG A 128 5.06 -4.43 3.99
CA ARG A 128 4.31 -5.64 4.38
C ARG A 128 2.82 -5.37 4.25
N VAL A 129 2.11 -6.33 3.68
CA VAL A 129 0.65 -6.31 3.60
C VAL A 129 0.11 -7.55 4.28
N TYR A 130 -0.87 -7.35 5.15
CA TYR A 130 -1.51 -8.40 5.91
C TYR A 130 -2.99 -8.45 5.59
N VAL A 131 -3.54 -9.65 5.41
CA VAL A 131 -4.98 -9.89 5.52
C VAL A 131 -5.26 -10.21 6.99
N LYS A 132 -6.00 -9.33 7.67
CA LYS A 132 -6.30 -9.44 9.10
C LYS A 132 -7.79 -9.74 9.33
N PRO A 133 -8.14 -11.00 9.66
CA PRO A 133 -9.49 -11.32 10.10
C PRO A 133 -9.88 -10.56 11.39
N GLU A 134 -11.18 -10.29 11.54
CA GLU A 134 -11.73 -9.66 12.72
C GLU A 134 -11.39 -10.47 14.00
N GLY A 135 -11.03 -9.75 15.08
CA GLY A 135 -10.64 -10.38 16.35
C GLY A 135 -9.25 -11.02 16.39
N VAL A 136 -8.50 -11.05 15.28
CA VAL A 136 -7.14 -11.60 15.24
C VAL A 136 -6.08 -10.51 15.43
N ASP A 137 -5.13 -10.72 16.34
CA ASP A 137 -3.98 -9.82 16.52
C ASP A 137 -3.01 -9.94 15.33
N LEU A 138 -2.64 -8.81 14.72
CA LEU A 138 -1.70 -8.71 13.61
C LEU A 138 -0.34 -9.38 13.92
N ARG A 139 0.10 -9.38 15.19
CA ARG A 139 1.37 -10.00 15.64
C ARG A 139 1.38 -11.53 15.48
N ARG A 140 0.21 -12.14 15.34
CA ARG A 140 0.04 -13.58 15.13
C ARG A 140 -0.01 -13.96 13.66
N LEU A 141 -0.02 -12.97 12.76
CA LEU A 141 -0.15 -13.16 11.33
C LEU A 141 1.21 -13.08 10.64
N THR A 142 1.34 -13.84 9.56
CA THR A 142 2.41 -13.67 8.58
C THR A 142 1.94 -12.73 7.47
N PRO A 143 2.80 -11.85 6.93
CA PRO A 143 2.40 -10.97 5.85
C PRO A 143 2.10 -11.77 4.58
N SER A 144 0.95 -11.50 3.95
CA SER A 144 0.54 -12.07 2.67
C SER A 144 1.40 -11.53 1.51
N PHE A 145 1.90 -10.31 1.65
CA PHE A 145 2.87 -9.72 0.71
C PHE A 145 4.00 -9.01 1.46
N LYS A 146 5.23 -9.17 0.97
CA LYS A 146 6.41 -8.55 1.59
C LYS A 146 7.47 -8.20 0.53
N LYS A 147 7.93 -6.95 0.57
CA LYS A 147 9.10 -6.47 -0.20
C LYS A 147 10.04 -5.70 0.73
N TYR A 148 11.32 -5.67 0.39
CA TYR A 148 12.38 -5.04 1.19
C TYR A 148 13.36 -4.33 0.29
N GLY A 149 13.85 -3.17 0.75
CA GLY A 149 14.94 -2.47 0.08
C GLY A 149 14.47 -1.71 -1.16
N GLU A 150 15.44 -1.41 -2.02
CA GLU A 150 15.25 -0.67 -3.26
C GLU A 150 14.92 -1.61 -4.43
N HIS A 151 13.99 -1.21 -5.29
CA HIS A 151 13.45 -2.00 -6.42
C HIS A 151 13.49 -1.24 -7.76
N GLY A 152 14.30 -0.19 -7.86
CA GLY A 152 14.40 0.68 -9.01
C GLY A 152 13.44 1.86 -8.96
N ASN A 153 13.72 2.86 -9.80
CA ASN A 153 12.81 3.98 -10.04
C ASN A 153 11.68 3.58 -11.00
N GLN A 154 10.81 2.68 -10.56
CA GLN A 154 9.70 2.18 -11.37
C GLN A 154 8.53 1.74 -10.49
N TRP A 155 7.33 1.86 -11.03
CA TRP A 155 6.14 1.26 -10.43
C TRP A 155 6.14 -0.24 -10.71
N LEU A 156 5.97 -1.03 -9.65
CA LEU A 156 5.87 -2.48 -9.73
C LEU A 156 4.49 -2.92 -9.27
N ARG A 157 3.94 -3.91 -9.97
CA ARG A 157 2.70 -4.56 -9.56
C ARG A 157 3.01 -5.73 -8.64
N GLY A 158 2.34 -5.77 -7.49
CA GLY A 158 2.28 -6.91 -6.59
C GLY A 158 0.88 -7.50 -6.59
N PHE A 159 0.79 -8.79 -6.30
CA PHE A 159 -0.48 -9.46 -6.02
C PHE A 159 -0.26 -10.65 -5.09
N PHE A 160 -1.31 -11.06 -4.41
CA PHE A 160 -1.35 -12.25 -3.57
C PHE A 160 -2.79 -12.77 -3.46
N ASP A 161 -2.92 -14.09 -3.32
CA ASP A 161 -4.21 -14.72 -3.08
C ASP A 161 -4.69 -14.47 -1.64
N ILE A 162 -5.99 -14.30 -1.47
CA ILE A 162 -6.65 -14.24 -0.18
C ILE A 162 -7.27 -15.60 0.08
N ASP A 163 -6.80 -16.28 1.13
CA ASP A 163 -7.43 -17.52 1.58
C ASP A 163 -8.86 -17.26 2.03
N ARG A 164 -9.74 -18.24 1.83
CA ARG A 164 -11.13 -18.15 2.30
C ARG A 164 -11.18 -17.91 3.81
N LEU A 165 -11.92 -16.88 4.20
CA LEU A 165 -12.18 -16.49 5.59
C LEU A 165 -13.66 -16.66 5.93
N ASP A 166 -13.93 -16.98 7.20
CA ASP A 166 -15.29 -17.12 7.74
C ASP A 166 -15.75 -15.87 8.51
N THR A 167 -14.89 -14.88 8.67
CA THR A 167 -15.15 -13.62 9.36
C THR A 167 -14.81 -12.42 8.48
N PRO A 168 -15.40 -11.24 8.73
CA PRO A 168 -14.93 -10.00 8.12
C PRO A 168 -13.43 -9.79 8.33
N PHE A 169 -12.81 -9.00 7.46
CA PHE A 169 -11.36 -8.77 7.49
C PHE A 169 -10.99 -7.37 7.00
N GLN A 170 -9.77 -6.96 7.30
CA GLN A 170 -9.15 -5.75 6.74
C GLN A 170 -7.81 -6.10 6.11
N VAL A 171 -7.41 -5.34 5.10
CA VAL A 171 -6.06 -5.34 4.55
C VAL A 171 -5.26 -4.23 5.21
N ASN A 172 -4.12 -4.59 5.79
CA ASN A 172 -3.27 -3.67 6.56
C ASN A 172 -1.91 -3.53 5.88
N TYR A 173 -1.53 -2.30 5.55
CA TYR A 173 -0.17 -1.93 5.14
C TYR A 173 0.68 -1.61 6.36
N LEU A 174 1.92 -2.10 6.37
CA LEU A 174 2.94 -1.86 7.38
C LEU A 174 4.32 -1.66 6.75
#